data_AF-A0A4S3JHC3-F1
#
_entry.id   AF-A0A4S3JHC3-F1
#
_cell.length_a   1.000
_cell.length_b   1.000
_cell.length_c   1.000
_cell.angle_alpha   90.00
_cell.angle_beta   90.00
_cell.angle_gamma   90.00
#
_symmetry.space_group_name_H-M   'P 1'
#
loop_
_entity.id
_entity.type
_entity.pdbx_description
1 polymer ?
#
loop_
_entity_poly.entity_id
_entity_poly.type
_entity_poly.pdbx_seq_one_letter_code
_entity_poly.pdbx_strand_id
1 'polypeptide(L)'
;MWRRTYLLLLVIRIYFTLSPSYLHPDENFQGPEVVAGRLLSYPSRLPWEFTAENPIRSAFPLWPTYDVPISLLKWFYTETGTVNPPSQLVYYVLRGVMFLLSFVLEDWAVYELVPYPRHRRATVVLVASSYVTWTYQTHTFSNALETLLVAWGLVLIRRIVANKVWSTPIVKSEKTPRAK
;
A
#
# COMPACT_ATOMS: atom_id res chain seq x y z
N MET A 1 -12.64 21.96 -9.51
CA MET A 1 -13.60 20.85 -9.31
C MET A 1 -12.92 19.54 -8.92
N TRP A 2 -11.78 19.15 -9.53
CA TRP A 2 -11.08 17.89 -9.21
C TRP A 2 -10.84 17.60 -7.72
N ARG A 3 -10.49 18.61 -6.90
CA ARG A 3 -10.29 18.42 -5.45
C ARG A 3 -11.54 17.92 -4.74
N ARG A 4 -12.71 18.44 -5.10
CA ARG A 4 -14.00 18.00 -4.53
C ARG A 4 -14.31 16.58 -4.97
N THR A 5 -14.08 16.26 -6.23
CA THR A 5 -14.22 14.90 -6.77
C THR A 5 -13.30 13.94 -6.03
N TYR A 6 -12.03 14.29 -5.85
CA TYR A 6 -11.07 13.48 -5.12
C TYR A 6 -11.48 13.27 -3.65
N LEU A 7 -11.91 14.32 -2.95
CA LEU A 7 -12.40 14.20 -1.57
C LEU A 7 -13.64 13.30 -1.48
N LEU A 8 -14.57 13.40 -2.43
CA LEU A 8 -15.72 12.49 -2.51
C LEU A 8 -15.26 11.04 -2.73
N LEU A 9 -14.32 10.80 -3.65
CA LEU A 9 -13.76 9.47 -3.91
C LEU A 9 -13.02 8.93 -2.69
N LEU A 10 -12.36 9.78 -1.91
CA LEU A 10 -11.71 9.39 -0.67
C LEU A 10 -12.73 8.94 0.38
N VAL A 11 -13.83 9.68 0.52
CA VAL A 11 -14.95 9.29 1.41
C VAL A 11 -15.56 7.95 0.96
N ILE A 12 -15.73 7.75 -0.34
CA ILE A 12 -16.20 6.47 -0.91
C ILE A 12 -15.19 5.34 -0.60
N ARG A 13 -13.89 5.59 -0.74
CA ARG A 13 -12.83 4.62 -0.42
C ARG A 13 -12.85 4.26 1.07
N ILE A 14 -13.04 5.23 1.96
CA ILE A 14 -13.22 5.01 3.41
C ILE A 14 -14.47 4.17 3.67
N TYR A 15 -15.59 4.51 3.02
CA TYR A 15 -16.83 3.75 3.14
C TYR A 15 -16.63 2.28 2.79
N PHE A 16 -15.97 1.97 1.67
CA PHE A 16 -15.67 0.58 1.30
C PHE A 16 -14.71 -0.11 2.27
N THR A 17 -13.71 0.62 2.77
CA THR A 17 -12.76 0.09 3.77
C THR A 17 -13.45 -0.33 5.06
N LEU A 18 -14.44 0.44 5.51
CA LEU A 18 -15.20 0.19 6.74
C LEU A 18 -16.44 -0.68 6.52
N SER A 19 -16.82 -0.93 5.27
CA SER A 19 -17.98 -1.78 4.97
C SER A 19 -17.66 -3.25 5.21
N PRO A 20 -18.59 -4.03 5.81
CA PRO A 20 -18.46 -5.48 5.83
C PRO A 20 -18.60 -5.97 4.40
N SER A 21 -17.53 -6.56 3.88
CA SER A 21 -17.45 -7.11 2.52
C SER A 21 -17.06 -8.58 2.57
N TYR A 22 -17.26 -9.28 1.45
CA TYR A 22 -16.81 -10.66 1.33
C TYR A 22 -15.31 -10.75 1.61
N LEU A 23 -14.93 -11.63 2.54
CA LEU A 23 -13.54 -11.90 2.85
C LEU A 23 -13.05 -13.04 1.95
N HIS A 24 -12.18 -12.69 1.00
CA HIS A 24 -11.64 -13.68 0.09
C HIS A 24 -10.75 -14.68 0.85
N PRO A 25 -10.83 -16.00 0.58
CA PRO A 25 -10.00 -17.00 1.26
C PRO A 25 -8.51 -16.66 1.23
N ASP A 26 -7.99 -16.28 0.06
CA ASP A 26 -6.58 -15.88 -0.07
C ASP A 26 -6.20 -14.64 0.73
N GLU A 27 -7.12 -13.67 0.85
CA GLU A 27 -6.88 -12.46 1.64
C GLU A 27 -6.66 -12.82 3.11
N ASN A 28 -7.45 -13.75 3.66
CA ASN A 28 -7.38 -14.11 5.08
C ASN A 28 -6.30 -15.16 5.39
N PHE A 29 -6.25 -16.25 4.62
CA PHE A 29 -5.42 -17.41 4.92
C PHE A 29 -3.93 -17.18 4.63
N GLN A 30 -3.61 -16.28 3.69
CA GLN A 30 -2.23 -16.04 3.29
C GLN A 30 -1.55 -14.90 4.07
N GLY A 31 -2.28 -14.17 4.93
CA GLY A 31 -1.75 -13.04 5.68
C GLY A 31 -2.28 -12.94 7.11
N PRO A 32 -3.46 -12.33 7.33
CA PRO A 32 -4.01 -12.08 8.66
C PRO A 32 -4.10 -13.32 9.55
N GLU A 33 -4.56 -14.46 9.03
CA GLU A 33 -4.73 -15.69 9.83
C GLU A 33 -3.39 -16.21 10.38
N VAL A 34 -2.34 -16.22 9.55
CA VAL A 34 -1.00 -16.68 9.92
C VAL A 34 -0.47 -15.89 11.11
N VAL A 35 -0.68 -14.57 11.07
CA VAL A 35 -0.19 -13.65 12.11
C VAL A 35 -1.09 -13.66 13.34
N ALA A 36 -2.42 -13.62 13.17
CA ALA A 36 -3.38 -13.62 14.27
C ALA A 36 -3.36 -14.94 15.06
N GLY A 37 -3.19 -16.08 14.38
CA GLY A 37 -3.00 -17.37 15.02
C GLY A 37 -1.80 -17.38 15.95
N ARG A 38 -0.65 -16.87 15.47
CA ARG A 38 0.59 -16.80 16.25
C ARG A 38 0.53 -15.80 17.40
N LEU A 39 0.01 -14.58 17.18
CA LEU A 39 0.06 -13.50 18.18
C LEU A 39 -1.09 -13.54 19.17
N LEU A 40 -2.31 -13.85 18.72
CA LEU A 40 -3.53 -13.76 19.51
C LEU A 40 -4.04 -15.14 19.93
N SER A 41 -3.40 -16.23 19.49
CA SER A 41 -3.87 -17.61 19.72
C SER A 41 -5.30 -17.83 19.22
N TYR A 42 -5.68 -17.14 18.14
CA TYR A 42 -6.96 -17.38 17.48
C TYR A 42 -6.96 -18.76 16.79
N PRO A 43 -8.14 -19.39 16.65
CA PRO A 43 -8.28 -20.57 15.81
C PRO A 43 -7.76 -20.26 14.40
N SER A 44 -6.71 -20.96 13.98
CA SER A 44 -6.03 -20.73 12.72
C SER A 44 -5.58 -22.06 12.12
N ARG A 45 -5.62 -22.15 10.79
CA ARG A 45 -5.09 -23.28 10.03
C ARG A 45 -3.96 -22.78 9.13
N LEU A 46 -2.74 -22.89 9.62
CA LEU A 46 -1.56 -22.48 8.86
C LEU A 46 -1.48 -23.28 7.55
N PRO A 47 -1.44 -22.59 6.39
CA PRO A 47 -1.43 -23.27 5.12
C PRO A 47 -0.02 -23.82 4.84
N TRP A 48 0.06 -24.83 3.97
CA TRP A 48 1.28 -25.60 3.72
C TRP A 48 2.43 -24.73 3.20
N GLU A 49 2.13 -23.58 2.59
CA GLU A 49 3.10 -22.61 2.11
C GLU A 49 4.02 -22.05 3.20
N PHE A 50 3.60 -22.10 4.47
CA PHE A 50 4.40 -21.68 5.63
C PHE A 50 4.90 -22.83 6.49
N THR A 51 4.33 -24.04 6.37
CA THR A 51 4.63 -25.18 7.25
C THR A 51 5.47 -26.27 6.60
N ALA A 52 5.64 -26.26 5.27
CA ALA A 52 6.52 -27.18 4.57
C ALA A 52 7.99 -27.04 5.04
N GLU A 53 8.79 -28.12 4.91
CA GLU A 53 10.22 -28.11 5.25
C GLU A 53 11.00 -26.99 4.54
N ASN A 54 10.60 -26.68 3.29
CA ASN A 54 11.08 -25.56 2.50
C ASN A 54 9.90 -24.66 2.14
N PRO A 55 9.54 -23.67 2.98
CA PRO A 55 8.37 -22.82 2.76
C PRO A 55 8.57 -21.96 1.51
N ILE A 56 7.53 -21.87 0.67
CA ILE A 56 7.57 -21.12 -0.60
C ILE A 56 7.24 -19.63 -0.40
N ARG A 57 6.62 -19.26 0.72
CA ARG A 57 6.25 -17.88 1.04
C ARG A 57 7.18 -17.25 2.06
N SER A 58 7.61 -16.04 1.77
CA SER A 58 8.33 -15.22 2.75
C SER A 58 7.37 -14.62 3.77
N ALA A 59 7.70 -14.73 5.05
CA ALA A 59 6.99 -14.03 6.12
C ALA A 59 7.32 -12.52 6.16
N PHE A 60 8.32 -12.07 5.40
CA PHE A 60 8.81 -10.71 5.47
C PHE A 60 7.75 -9.64 5.15
N PRO A 61 6.95 -9.75 4.06
CA PRO A 61 5.91 -8.74 3.78
C PRO A 61 4.80 -8.72 4.83
N LEU A 62 4.54 -9.85 5.50
CA LEU A 62 3.50 -9.98 6.53
C LEU A 62 3.87 -9.25 7.82
N TRP A 63 5.18 -9.14 8.11
CA TRP A 63 5.66 -8.55 9.35
C TRP A 63 5.28 -7.06 9.49
N PRO A 64 5.69 -6.15 8.58
CA PRO A 64 5.35 -4.74 8.73
C PRO A 64 3.86 -4.46 8.49
N THR A 65 3.17 -5.30 7.72
CA THR A 65 1.79 -5.05 7.28
C THR A 65 0.72 -5.61 8.22
N TYR A 66 0.99 -6.74 8.88
CA TYR A 66 0.02 -7.40 9.75
C TYR A 66 0.57 -7.61 11.17
N ASP A 67 1.82 -8.05 11.34
CA ASP A 67 2.38 -8.30 12.68
C ASP A 67 2.48 -7.01 13.50
N VAL A 68 3.06 -5.95 12.94
CA VAL A 68 3.19 -4.67 13.63
C VAL A 68 1.82 -4.11 14.08
N PRO A 69 0.80 -3.97 13.20
CA PRO A 69 -0.52 -3.48 13.63
C PRO A 69 -1.21 -4.36 14.67
N ILE A 70 -1.17 -5.69 14.51
CA ILE A 70 -1.81 -6.61 15.45
C ILE A 70 -1.09 -6.58 16.81
N SER A 71 0.24 -6.55 16.81
CA SER A 71 1.06 -6.46 18.02
C SER A 71 0.79 -5.17 18.80
N LEU A 72 0.68 -4.03 18.10
CA LEU A 72 0.30 -2.75 18.72
C LEU A 72 -1.12 -2.81 19.33
N LEU A 73 -2.08 -3.41 18.61
CA LEU A 73 -3.43 -3.58 19.11
C LEU A 73 -3.47 -4.50 20.33
N LYS A 74 -2.73 -5.61 20.30
CA LYS A 74 -2.61 -6.55 21.42
C LYS A 74 -2.02 -5.86 22.65
N TRP A 75 -0.96 -5.08 22.46
CA TRP A 75 -0.33 -4.32 23.54
C TRP A 75 -1.34 -3.37 24.20
N PHE A 76 -2.07 -2.57 23.42
CA PHE A 76 -3.09 -1.67 23.95
C PHE A 76 -4.19 -2.40 24.76
N TYR A 77 -4.63 -3.57 24.28
CA TYR A 77 -5.62 -4.39 24.98
C TYR A 77 -5.08 -4.98 26.28
N THR A 78 -3.82 -5.40 26.29
CA THR A 78 -3.15 -5.96 27.47
C THR A 78 -3.06 -4.92 28.58
N GLU A 79 -2.74 -3.67 28.25
CA GLU A 79 -2.73 -2.53 29.19
C GLU A 79 -4.13 -2.23 29.75
N THR A 80 -5.18 -2.49 28.98
CA THR A 80 -6.58 -2.30 29.39
C THR A 80 -7.11 -3.47 30.25
N GLY A 81 -6.30 -4.50 30.50
CA GLY A 81 -6.66 -5.68 31.30
C GLY A 81 -7.41 -6.77 30.54
N THR A 82 -7.53 -6.64 29.22
CA THR A 82 -8.15 -7.63 28.32
C THR A 82 -7.10 -8.42 27.57
N VAL A 83 -7.22 -9.75 27.51
CA VAL A 83 -6.15 -10.61 26.97
C VAL A 83 -5.97 -10.46 25.45
N ASN A 84 -7.06 -10.44 24.69
CA ASN A 84 -7.02 -10.35 23.23
C ASN A 84 -8.10 -9.40 22.70
N PRO A 85 -7.83 -8.63 21.63
CA PRO A 85 -8.86 -7.86 20.94
C PRO A 85 -9.91 -8.81 20.31
N PRO A 86 -11.10 -8.32 19.94
CA PRO A 86 -12.06 -9.05 19.11
C PRO A 86 -11.57 -9.17 17.65
N SER A 87 -11.88 -10.29 16.97
CA SER A 87 -11.45 -10.54 15.59
C SER A 87 -11.99 -9.51 14.59
N GLN A 88 -13.22 -9.03 14.81
CA GLN A 88 -13.82 -7.96 14.02
C GLN A 88 -13.02 -6.65 14.10
N LEU A 89 -12.46 -6.33 15.27
CA LEU A 89 -11.63 -5.13 15.41
C LEU A 89 -10.30 -5.30 14.66
N VAL A 90 -9.67 -6.48 14.77
CA VAL A 90 -8.45 -6.81 14.01
C VAL A 90 -8.71 -6.63 12.51
N TYR A 91 -9.83 -7.15 12.00
CA TYR A 91 -10.24 -6.98 10.61
C TYR A 91 -10.26 -5.51 10.19
N TYR A 92 -10.97 -4.65 10.91
CA TYR A 92 -11.06 -3.22 10.56
C TYR A 92 -9.74 -2.47 10.70
N VAL A 93 -8.92 -2.84 11.69
CA VAL A 93 -7.57 -2.26 11.85
C VAL A 93 -6.70 -2.59 10.64
N LEU A 94 -6.68 -3.85 10.19
CA LEU A 94 -5.91 -4.23 9.02
C LEU A 94 -6.43 -3.58 7.73
N ARG A 95 -7.75 -3.48 7.55
CA ARG A 95 -8.35 -2.72 6.44
C ARG A 95 -7.96 -1.24 6.49
N GLY A 96 -7.94 -0.65 7.68
CA GLY A 96 -7.45 0.72 7.90
C GLY A 96 -5.99 0.89 7.51
N VAL A 97 -5.12 -0.08 7.85
CA VAL A 97 -3.71 -0.08 7.43
C VAL A 97 -3.59 -0.14 5.91
N MET A 98 -4.31 -1.03 5.24
CA MET A 98 -4.30 -1.12 3.76
C MET A 98 -4.81 0.17 3.12
N PHE A 99 -5.87 0.77 3.67
CA PHE A 99 -6.34 2.08 3.24
C PHE A 99 -5.27 3.17 3.39
N LEU A 100 -4.55 3.21 4.53
CA LEU A 100 -3.48 4.17 4.75
C LEU A 100 -2.32 3.95 3.79
N LEU A 101 -1.95 2.69 3.53
CA LEU A 101 -0.92 2.35 2.55
C LEU A 101 -1.34 2.79 1.13
N SER A 102 -2.56 2.50 0.71
CA SER A 102 -3.10 2.99 -0.58
C SER A 102 -3.10 4.53 -0.62
N PHE A 103 -3.68 5.19 0.38
CA PHE A 103 -3.76 6.65 0.40
C PHE A 103 -2.39 7.35 0.43
N VAL A 104 -1.45 6.86 1.25
CA VAL A 104 -0.14 7.51 1.42
C VAL A 104 0.84 7.09 0.33
N LEU A 105 0.92 5.80 0.00
CA LEU A 105 1.94 5.29 -0.92
C LEU A 105 1.45 5.26 -2.36
N GLU A 106 0.22 4.81 -2.64
CA GLU A 106 -0.31 4.73 -4.01
C GLU A 106 -0.55 6.12 -4.58
N ASP A 107 -1.34 6.95 -3.87
CA ASP A 107 -1.70 8.27 -4.38
C ASP A 107 -0.43 9.16 -4.47
N TRP A 108 0.52 9.08 -3.53
CA TRP A 108 1.79 9.80 -3.64
C TRP A 108 2.65 9.28 -4.80
N ALA A 109 2.72 7.97 -5.04
CA ALA A 109 3.44 7.45 -6.19
C ALA A 109 2.92 8.06 -7.50
N VAL A 110 1.60 8.31 -7.64
CA VAL A 110 1.05 9.02 -8.80
C VAL A 110 1.60 10.46 -8.92
N TYR A 111 1.72 11.18 -7.80
CA TYR A 111 2.30 12.52 -7.78
C TYR A 111 3.77 12.52 -8.21
N GLU A 112 4.51 11.50 -7.79
CA GLU A 112 5.92 11.33 -8.14
C GLU A 112 6.12 10.87 -9.57
N LEU A 113 5.22 10.04 -10.13
CA LEU A 113 5.35 9.46 -11.47
C LEU A 113 4.82 10.38 -12.58
N VAL A 114 3.85 11.26 -12.29
CA VAL A 114 3.28 12.17 -13.29
C VAL A 114 3.83 13.60 -13.11
N PRO A 115 4.72 14.08 -14.00
CA PRO A 115 5.39 15.38 -13.82
C PRO A 115 4.46 16.57 -14.06
N TYR A 116 3.57 16.46 -15.04
CA TYR A 116 2.72 17.57 -15.46
C TYR A 116 1.49 17.72 -14.55
N PRO A 117 1.23 18.91 -13.97
CA PRO A 117 0.13 19.11 -13.02
C PRO A 117 -1.26 18.80 -13.58
N ARG A 118 -1.50 19.05 -14.87
CA ARG A 118 -2.80 18.79 -15.50
C ARG A 118 -3.08 17.29 -15.61
N HIS A 119 -2.10 16.52 -16.10
CA HIS A 119 -2.19 15.06 -16.21
C HIS A 119 -2.28 14.42 -14.83
N ARG A 120 -1.48 14.88 -13.87
CA ARG A 120 -1.49 14.37 -12.49
C ARG A 120 -2.88 14.42 -11.85
N ARG A 121 -3.58 15.56 -11.99
CA ARG A 121 -4.94 15.71 -11.46
C ARG A 121 -5.92 14.69 -12.06
N ALA A 122 -5.81 14.41 -13.35
CA ALA A 122 -6.64 13.41 -14.02
C ALA A 122 -6.27 11.99 -13.57
N THR A 123 -4.97 11.66 -13.50
CA THR A 123 -4.49 10.34 -13.09
C THR A 123 -4.89 10.00 -11.66
N VAL A 124 -4.74 10.93 -10.72
CA VAL A 124 -5.13 10.70 -9.31
C VAL A 124 -6.62 10.43 -9.20
N VAL A 125 -7.46 11.20 -9.91
CA VAL A 125 -8.91 10.97 -9.91
C VAL A 125 -9.25 9.62 -10.55
N LEU A 126 -8.58 9.26 -11.65
CA LEU A 126 -8.80 7.99 -12.36
C LEU A 126 -8.43 6.78 -11.49
N VAL A 127 -7.27 6.82 -10.83
CA VAL A 127 -6.84 5.79 -9.87
C VAL A 127 -7.83 5.73 -8.71
N ALA A 128 -8.17 6.88 -8.10
CA ALA A 128 -9.09 6.94 -6.97
C ALA A 128 -10.53 6.48 -7.29
N SER A 129 -10.96 6.53 -8.54
CA SER A 129 -12.25 6.01 -9.01
C SER A 129 -12.19 4.59 -9.57
N SER A 130 -11.01 3.96 -9.56
CA SER A 130 -10.85 2.64 -10.16
C SER A 130 -11.45 1.55 -9.29
N TYR A 131 -12.02 0.53 -9.94
CA TYR A 131 -12.50 -0.68 -9.27
C TYR A 131 -11.40 -1.30 -8.40
N VAL A 132 -10.18 -1.40 -8.94
CA VAL A 132 -9.03 -2.01 -8.26
C VAL A 132 -8.71 -1.32 -6.94
N THR A 133 -8.74 0.01 -6.91
CA THR A 133 -8.48 0.77 -5.69
C THR A 133 -9.59 0.56 -4.65
N TRP A 134 -10.84 0.41 -5.06
CA TRP A 134 -11.96 0.21 -4.12
C TRP A 134 -12.04 -1.21 -3.58
N THR A 135 -11.72 -2.23 -4.39
CA THR A 135 -11.95 -3.64 -4.05
C THR A 135 -10.70 -4.42 -3.67
N TYR A 136 -9.52 -4.05 -4.15
CA TYR A 136 -8.29 -4.79 -3.89
C TYR A 136 -7.31 -4.02 -3.01
N GLN A 137 -7.10 -2.73 -3.26
CA GLN A 137 -6.08 -1.94 -2.52
C GLN A 137 -6.46 -1.64 -1.06
N THR A 138 -7.76 -1.64 -0.75
CA THR A 138 -8.27 -1.48 0.63
C THR A 138 -8.35 -2.82 1.38
N HIS A 139 -8.18 -3.94 0.67
CA HIS A 139 -8.20 -5.30 1.19
C HIS A 139 -6.78 -5.79 1.49
N THR A 140 -6.66 -6.81 2.34
CA THR A 140 -5.38 -7.37 2.79
C THR A 140 -4.74 -8.36 1.81
N PHE A 141 -4.81 -8.07 0.50
CA PHE A 141 -4.16 -8.90 -0.52
C PHE A 141 -2.66 -8.62 -0.64
N SER A 142 -1.85 -9.65 -0.89
CA SER A 142 -0.43 -9.49 -1.24
C SER A 142 -0.26 -8.66 -2.51
N ASN A 143 -1.15 -8.84 -3.50
CA ASN A 143 -1.13 -8.09 -4.76
C ASN A 143 -1.22 -6.57 -4.56
N ALA A 144 -1.91 -6.11 -3.50
CA ALA A 144 -1.98 -4.69 -3.16
C ALA A 144 -0.59 -4.17 -2.76
N LEU A 145 0.10 -4.91 -1.89
CA LEU A 145 1.47 -4.59 -1.48
C LEU A 145 2.46 -4.64 -2.67
N GLU A 146 2.34 -5.65 -3.53
CA GLU A 146 3.15 -5.76 -4.75
C GLU A 146 2.94 -4.57 -5.68
N THR A 147 1.69 -4.11 -5.84
CA THR A 147 1.39 -2.91 -6.63
C THR A 147 2.10 -1.68 -6.07
N LEU A 148 2.09 -1.50 -4.75
CA LEU A 148 2.80 -0.40 -4.08
C LEU A 148 4.31 -0.50 -4.29
N LEU A 149 4.90 -1.70 -4.13
CA LEU A 149 6.33 -1.93 -4.33
C LEU A 149 6.75 -1.62 -5.77
N VAL A 150 5.97 -2.07 -6.76
CA VAL A 150 6.22 -1.77 -8.17
C VAL A 150 6.10 -0.28 -8.45
N ALA A 151 5.05 0.38 -7.96
CA ALA A 151 4.84 1.81 -8.15
C ALA A 151 6.03 2.64 -7.60
N TRP A 152 6.50 2.30 -6.39
CA TRP A 152 7.66 2.97 -5.80
C TRP A 152 8.98 2.59 -6.46
N GLY A 153 9.12 1.36 -6.97
CA GLY A 153 10.23 0.98 -7.85
C GLY A 153 10.32 1.88 -9.08
N LEU A 154 9.20 2.15 -9.73
CA LEU A 154 9.13 3.08 -10.86
C LEU A 154 9.48 4.52 -10.46
N VAL A 155 9.06 4.97 -9.27
CA VAL A 155 9.43 6.29 -8.74
C VAL A 155 10.94 6.39 -8.57
N LEU A 156 11.58 5.37 -8.00
CA LEU A 156 13.03 5.32 -7.82
C LEU A 156 13.76 5.36 -9.16
N ILE A 157 13.35 4.53 -10.12
CA ILE A 157 13.92 4.51 -11.47
C ILE A 157 13.81 5.90 -12.11
N ARG A 158 12.62 6.52 -12.06
CA ARG A 158 12.42 7.88 -12.60
C ARG A 158 13.37 8.89 -11.96
N ARG A 159 13.54 8.86 -10.64
CA ARG A 159 14.42 9.78 -9.91
C ARG A 159 15.88 9.59 -10.29
N ILE A 160 16.35 8.34 -10.41
CA ILE A 160 17.71 8.02 -10.86
C ILE A 160 17.96 8.55 -12.27
N VAL A 161 17.04 8.30 -13.21
CA VAL A 161 17.16 8.77 -14.60
C VAL A 161 17.16 10.29 -14.66
N ALA A 162 16.26 10.95 -13.92
CA ALA A 162 16.22 12.42 -13.87
C ALA A 162 17.54 13.00 -13.34
N ASN A 163 18.09 12.47 -12.25
CA ASN A 163 19.35 12.93 -11.69
C ASN A 163 20.51 12.78 -12.68
N LYS A 164 20.57 11.66 -13.42
CA LYS A 164 21.62 11.45 -14.43
C LYS A 164 21.57 12.50 -15.54
N VAL A 165 20.38 12.89 -15.99
CA VAL A 165 20.20 13.96 -17.00
C VAL A 165 20.79 15.28 -16.49
N TRP A 166 20.53 15.66 -15.24
CA TRP A 166 21.04 16.88 -14.62
C TRP A 166 22.56 16.87 -14.38
N SER A 167 23.17 15.70 -14.18
CA SER A 167 24.63 15.56 -13.98
C SER A 167 25.44 15.61 -15.27
N THR A 168 24.81 15.50 -16.44
CA THR A 168 25.51 15.65 -17.74
C THR A 168 25.76 17.14 -17.99
N PRO A 169 27.01 17.62 -18.01
CA PRO A 169 27.27 19.02 -18.33
C PRO A 169 26.86 19.24 -19.79
N ILE A 170 25.98 20.20 -20.02
CA ILE A 170 25.82 20.79 -21.35
C ILE A 170 27.18 21.39 -21.68
N VAL A 171 27.96 20.70 -22.53
CA VAL A 171 29.11 21.31 -23.19
C VAL A 171 28.54 22.50 -23.95
N LYS A 172 28.64 23.70 -23.36
CA LYS A 172 28.35 24.95 -24.05
C LYS A 172 29.27 24.99 -25.26
N SER A 173 28.71 24.70 -26.43
CA SER A 173 29.32 25.06 -27.72
C SER A 173 29.35 26.58 -27.79
N GLU A 174 30.36 27.17 -27.17
CA GLU A 174 30.75 28.55 -27.38
C GLU A 174 31.36 28.66 -28.78
N LYS A 175 30.51 28.86 -29.78
CA LYS A 175 30.94 29.40 -31.07
C LYS A 175 30.65 30.90 -31.05
N THR A 176 31.62 31.64 -30.53
CA THR A 176 31.73 33.09 -30.70
C THR A 176 31.83 33.41 -32.20
N PRO A 177 31.06 34.37 -32.76
CA PRO A 177 31.30 34.84 -34.11
C PRO A 177 32.53 35.76 -34.07
N ARG A 178 33.65 35.34 -34.67
CA ARG A 178 34.71 36.29 -35.01
C ARG A 178 34.28 37.06 -36.25
N ALA A 179 33.98 38.33 -36.04
CA ALA A 179 33.87 39.34 -37.08
C ALA A 179 35.18 39.43 -37.88
N LYS A 180 35.06 39.45 -39.21
CA LYS A 180 35.65 40.45 -40.10
C LYS A 180 34.74 40.62 -41.30
#